data_AF-A0A7V7DVN4-F1
#
_entry.id   AF-A0A7V7DVN4-F1
#
_cell.length_a   1.000
_cell.length_b   1.000
_cell.length_c   1.000
_cell.angle_alpha   90.00
_cell.angle_beta   90.00
_cell.angle_gamma   90.00
#
_symmetry.space_group_name_H-M   'P 1'
#
loop_
_entity.id
_entity.type
_entity.pdbx_description
1 polymer ?
#
loop_
_entity_poly.entity_id
_entity_poly.type
_entity_poly.pdbx_seq_one_letter_code
_entity_poly.pdbx_strand_id
1 'polypeptide(L)'
;MHKVLVFYIFGALFSAAAGNLNPPAQAENKDRQASGQKYIKVPVKRKPTDSDWTLRDTRTLELLEDFQPGSKKIRRSKYDGRLDKKAEEKGFFYPKKVAGRWWLVDPEGNLFINIGVCGVRKGRSRISQKPAIEKFGTWREWADFSTDLLAKYGFNGTGGWSDPHLLRAASHPLAYTLSWSFMGSFGKSKKLTRQEPGHLGYPDRCIPVFHPDFEKFCDDYAKRLATTKDDPYLIGHFSDNELPVVSDMLDRSLRLDVSNPNLRYGYETARIWLGKRKSKDAGLTDITDADRQAFLGYAFDTYFRITTDAVRKYDSNHLCLGPRLHGRSLRMPAIFRAAGKYLDVIAVNYYGAWGPDKKRMAAWAAESGRPFMITEFYAKGHDSGLPNVSGAGWLVHTQTDRAWFYQNFTIGLLESKSCVGWHWFKYRDNNPQDLSTDPSNRDSNKGIVSYQYKPYLAMLQQMKKLNDDVYPLIDYFDSR
;
A
#
# COMPACT_ATOMS: atom_id res chain seq x y z
N MET A 1 -1.49 76.62 -35.78
CA MET A 1 -0.75 77.07 -34.57
C MET A 1 -0.57 75.89 -33.63
N HIS A 2 0.60 75.81 -32.99
CA HIS A 2 1.19 74.65 -32.31
C HIS A 2 0.37 74.05 -31.16
N LYS A 3 0.42 72.71 -31.02
CA LYS A 3 0.51 71.95 -29.74
C LYS A 3 1.20 70.60 -30.03
N VAL A 4 2.53 70.54 -29.96
CA VAL A 4 3.35 70.05 -28.83
C VAL A 4 3.03 68.61 -28.41
N LEU A 5 3.97 67.74 -28.80
CA LEU A 5 4.15 66.33 -28.48
C LEU A 5 4.89 66.21 -27.14
N VAL A 6 4.41 65.37 -26.21
CA VAL A 6 5.17 64.98 -25.01
C VAL A 6 5.24 63.46 -24.96
N PHE A 7 6.45 62.95 -25.18
CA PHE A 7 6.83 61.56 -24.95
C PHE A 7 7.16 61.37 -23.46
N TYR A 8 6.60 60.34 -22.83
CA TYR A 8 7.15 59.76 -21.60
C TYR A 8 7.61 58.33 -21.89
N ILE A 9 8.93 58.14 -21.86
CA ILE A 9 9.60 56.85 -21.84
C ILE A 9 9.78 56.48 -20.37
N PHE A 10 9.19 55.37 -19.93
CA PHE A 10 9.64 54.67 -18.72
C PHE A 10 10.15 53.30 -19.13
N GLY A 11 11.46 53.13 -19.03
CA GLY A 11 12.15 51.86 -19.20
C GLY A 11 11.91 50.96 -18.00
N ALA A 12 11.58 49.70 -18.27
CA ALA A 12 11.75 48.61 -17.32
C ALA A 12 12.59 47.52 -18.01
N LEU A 13 13.80 47.33 -17.51
CA LEU A 13 14.69 46.24 -17.88
C LEU A 13 14.01 44.90 -17.54
N PHE A 14 13.70 44.10 -18.56
CA PHE A 14 13.54 42.66 -18.40
C PHE A 14 14.85 41.98 -18.77
N SER A 15 15.60 41.58 -17.74
CA SER A 15 16.70 40.62 -17.89
C SER A 15 16.10 39.24 -18.12
N ALA A 16 16.28 38.72 -19.34
CA ALA A 16 15.99 37.33 -19.65
C ALA A 16 17.08 36.44 -19.04
N ALA A 17 16.81 35.88 -17.86
CA ALA A 17 17.57 34.75 -17.35
C ALA A 17 17.16 33.51 -18.16
N ALA A 18 18.01 33.11 -19.09
CA ALA A 18 17.92 31.84 -19.79
C ALA A 18 17.84 30.71 -18.76
N GLY A 19 16.73 29.98 -18.80
CA GLY A 19 16.55 28.77 -18.00
C GLY A 19 17.57 27.72 -18.42
N ASN A 20 18.28 27.16 -17.45
CA ASN A 20 18.90 25.86 -17.58
C ASN A 20 17.79 24.83 -17.82
N LEU A 21 17.51 24.56 -19.10
CA LEU A 21 16.78 23.38 -19.51
C LEU A 21 17.68 22.19 -19.17
N ASN A 22 17.31 21.43 -18.15
CA ASN A 22 17.86 20.09 -17.96
C ASN A 22 17.74 19.34 -19.29
N PRO A 23 18.81 18.67 -19.76
CA PRO A 23 18.72 17.89 -20.98
C PRO A 23 17.58 16.87 -20.85
N PRO A 24 16.89 16.52 -21.96
CA PRO A 24 15.81 15.55 -21.91
C PRO A 24 16.35 14.25 -21.31
N ALA A 25 15.67 13.71 -20.30
CA ALA A 25 16.09 12.51 -19.55
C ALA A 25 16.44 11.28 -20.42
N GLN A 26 16.01 11.26 -21.69
CA GLN A 26 16.38 10.25 -22.68
C GLN A 26 17.84 10.36 -23.17
N ALA A 27 18.41 11.56 -23.25
CA ALA A 27 19.80 11.77 -23.64
C ALA A 27 20.74 11.32 -22.51
N GLU A 28 20.49 11.75 -21.26
CA GLU A 28 21.27 11.31 -20.10
C GLU A 28 21.26 9.79 -19.90
N ASN A 29 20.14 9.12 -20.19
CA ASN A 29 20.05 7.67 -20.01
C ASN A 29 20.83 6.86 -21.06
N LYS A 30 20.92 7.34 -22.29
CA LYS A 30 21.75 6.70 -23.34
C LYS A 30 23.24 6.78 -22.98
N ASP A 31 23.69 7.92 -22.47
CA ASP A 31 25.07 8.10 -22.01
C ASP A 31 25.40 7.20 -20.80
N ARG A 32 24.42 6.94 -19.92
CA ARG A 32 24.59 6.02 -18.77
C ARG A 32 24.68 4.55 -19.15
N GLN A 33 23.92 4.09 -20.15
CA GLN A 33 24.05 2.72 -20.67
C GLN A 33 25.41 2.52 -21.36
N ALA A 34 25.86 3.51 -22.13
CA ALA A 34 27.17 3.47 -22.79
C ALA A 34 28.35 3.47 -21.79
N SER A 35 28.18 4.04 -20.59
CA SER A 35 29.21 4.09 -19.54
C SER A 35 29.24 2.87 -18.61
N GLY A 36 28.36 1.87 -18.80
CA GLY A 36 28.26 0.69 -17.93
C GLY A 36 27.67 0.98 -16.54
N GLN A 37 27.04 2.14 -16.35
CA GLN A 37 26.48 2.55 -15.06
C GLN A 37 25.22 1.73 -14.71
N LYS A 38 25.31 0.90 -13.65
CA LYS A 38 24.20 0.03 -13.21
C LYS A 38 23.20 0.68 -12.25
N TYR A 39 23.58 1.82 -11.64
CA TYR A 39 22.80 2.46 -10.58
C TYR A 39 22.85 3.98 -10.66
N ILE A 40 21.76 4.63 -10.30
CA ILE A 40 21.72 6.06 -9.94
C ILE A 40 21.93 6.17 -8.43
N LYS A 41 22.72 7.14 -7.98
CA LYS A 41 22.87 7.48 -6.56
C LYS A 41 21.79 8.50 -6.20
N VAL A 42 20.80 8.08 -5.41
CA VAL A 42 19.73 8.96 -4.93
C VAL A 42 20.01 9.36 -3.49
N PRO A 43 20.10 10.66 -3.16
CA PRO A 43 20.22 11.09 -1.78
C PRO A 43 18.90 10.92 -1.02
N VAL A 44 18.97 10.32 0.17
CA VAL A 44 17.79 10.02 1.00
C VAL A 44 18.04 10.33 2.47
N LYS A 45 16.97 10.71 3.18
CA LYS A 45 16.93 10.74 4.65
C LYS A 45 15.57 10.33 5.20
N ARG A 46 15.46 10.13 6.52
CA ARG A 46 14.20 9.65 7.14
C ARG A 46 13.28 10.81 7.49
N LYS A 47 13.85 11.86 8.06
CA LYS A 47 13.14 13.05 8.52
C LYS A 47 13.78 14.33 7.97
N PRO A 48 13.00 15.41 7.80
CA PRO A 48 13.53 16.71 7.41
C PRO A 48 14.61 17.23 8.35
N THR A 49 14.52 16.89 9.63
CA THR A 49 15.44 17.29 10.70
C THR A 49 16.74 16.49 10.74
N ASP A 50 16.85 15.38 10.01
CA ASP A 50 18.11 14.64 9.93
C ASP A 50 19.15 15.49 9.18
N SER A 51 20.37 15.58 9.72
CA SER A 51 21.46 16.39 9.15
C SER A 51 21.90 15.88 7.79
N ASP A 52 22.05 14.56 7.65
CA ASP A 52 22.78 13.98 6.52
C ASP A 52 21.86 13.35 5.49
N TRP A 53 22.10 13.68 4.22
CA TRP A 53 21.59 12.95 3.09
C TRP A 53 22.51 11.76 2.79
N THR A 54 21.97 10.55 2.80
CA THR A 54 22.72 9.33 2.48
C THR A 54 22.44 8.89 1.05
N LEU A 55 23.49 8.58 0.29
CA LEU A 55 23.32 8.09 -1.08
C LEU A 55 22.85 6.63 -1.09
N ARG A 56 21.87 6.31 -1.93
CA ARG A 56 21.37 4.96 -2.16
C ARG A 56 21.52 4.57 -3.62
N ASP A 57 22.06 3.37 -3.85
CA ASP A 57 22.02 2.74 -5.15
C ASP A 57 20.59 2.45 -5.56
N THR A 58 20.24 2.92 -6.76
CA THR A 58 18.87 2.96 -7.24
C THR A 58 18.83 2.46 -8.66
N ARG A 59 18.10 1.36 -8.88
CA ARG A 59 17.84 0.82 -10.20
C ARG A 59 16.70 1.56 -10.85
N THR A 60 16.82 1.81 -12.14
CA THR A 60 15.74 2.33 -12.98
C THR A 60 15.54 1.40 -14.15
N LEU A 61 14.36 1.50 -14.77
CA LEU A 61 13.98 0.71 -15.93
C LEU A 61 15.00 0.82 -17.07
N GLU A 62 15.52 2.02 -17.25
CA GLU A 62 16.47 2.40 -18.31
C GLU A 62 17.89 1.90 -18.04
N LEU A 63 18.19 1.40 -16.84
CA LEU A 63 19.51 0.85 -16.49
C LEU A 63 19.51 -0.68 -16.39
N LEU A 64 18.41 -1.33 -16.77
CA LEU A 64 18.37 -2.78 -16.87
C LEU A 64 19.12 -3.26 -18.11
N GLU A 65 20.16 -4.05 -17.89
CA GLU A 65 20.99 -4.66 -18.92
C GLU A 65 20.13 -5.54 -19.85
N ASP A 66 20.31 -5.39 -21.16
CA ASP A 66 19.54 -6.09 -22.22
C ASP A 66 18.01 -5.95 -22.18
N PHE A 67 17.49 -4.99 -21.42
CA PHE A 67 16.07 -4.66 -21.44
C PHE A 67 15.86 -3.29 -22.10
N GLN A 68 15.13 -3.27 -23.22
CA GLN A 68 14.77 -2.02 -23.90
C GLN A 68 13.32 -1.63 -23.55
N PRO A 69 13.10 -0.55 -22.78
CA PRO A 69 11.75 -0.15 -22.38
C PRO A 69 10.87 0.21 -23.58
N GLY A 70 9.61 -0.23 -23.55
CA GLY A 70 8.62 0.00 -24.61
C GLY A 70 8.85 -0.79 -25.90
N SER A 71 9.89 -1.63 -25.98
CA SER A 71 10.20 -2.44 -27.18
C SER A 71 9.16 -3.53 -27.46
N LYS A 72 8.52 -4.07 -26.42
CA LYS A 72 7.48 -5.11 -26.51
C LYS A 72 6.18 -4.59 -25.91
N LYS A 73 5.11 -4.57 -26.71
CA LYS A 73 3.76 -4.23 -26.24
C LYS A 73 2.92 -5.49 -26.09
N ILE A 74 2.43 -5.72 -24.87
CA ILE A 74 1.48 -6.80 -24.58
C ILE A 74 0.09 -6.21 -24.49
N ARG A 75 -0.84 -6.68 -25.33
CA ARG A 75 -2.25 -6.27 -25.27
C ARG A 75 -2.89 -6.73 -23.96
N ARG A 76 -3.83 -5.93 -23.46
CA ARG A 76 -4.45 -6.13 -22.15
C ARG A 76 -5.97 -6.26 -22.25
N SER A 77 -6.56 -7.00 -21.32
CA SER A 77 -8.02 -7.14 -21.15
C SER A 77 -8.64 -5.85 -20.61
N LYS A 78 -9.96 -5.82 -20.44
CA LYS A 78 -10.64 -4.69 -19.78
C LYS A 78 -10.29 -4.53 -18.29
N TYR A 79 -9.75 -5.58 -17.67
CA TYR A 79 -9.22 -5.57 -16.30
C TYR A 79 -7.70 -5.37 -16.26
N ASP A 80 -7.08 -5.09 -17.41
CA ASP A 80 -5.63 -4.87 -17.57
C ASP A 80 -4.77 -6.14 -17.44
N GLY A 81 -5.37 -7.34 -17.46
CA GLY A 81 -4.68 -8.63 -17.54
C GLY A 81 -4.05 -8.88 -18.92
N ARG A 82 -2.94 -9.60 -19.01
CA ARG A 82 -2.22 -9.84 -20.27
C ARG A 82 -2.95 -10.84 -21.18
N LEU A 83 -3.27 -10.45 -22.42
CA LEU A 83 -4.07 -11.28 -23.33
C LEU A 83 -3.31 -12.45 -23.96
N ASP A 84 -1.98 -12.46 -23.88
CA ASP A 84 -1.12 -13.49 -24.47
C ASP A 84 -0.92 -14.72 -23.57
N LYS A 85 -1.32 -14.65 -22.29
CA LYS A 85 -1.22 -15.76 -21.33
C LYS A 85 -2.50 -15.87 -20.51
N LYS A 86 -3.15 -17.03 -20.59
CA LYS A 86 -4.43 -17.31 -19.93
C LYS A 86 -4.35 -18.44 -18.90
N ALA A 87 -5.29 -18.39 -17.98
CA ALA A 87 -5.68 -19.42 -17.03
C ALA A 87 -7.21 -19.65 -17.16
N GLU A 88 -7.79 -20.37 -16.20
CA GLU A 88 -9.23 -20.64 -16.18
C GLU A 88 -10.02 -19.35 -15.93
N GLU A 89 -11.09 -19.14 -16.67
CA GLU A 89 -12.01 -18.02 -16.45
C GLU A 89 -12.96 -18.34 -15.29
N LYS A 90 -12.97 -17.48 -14.26
CA LYS A 90 -13.79 -17.67 -13.05
C LYS A 90 -14.78 -16.55 -12.76
N GLY A 91 -14.81 -15.51 -13.60
CA GLY A 91 -15.65 -14.32 -13.40
C GLY A 91 -15.19 -13.39 -12.28
N PHE A 92 -14.17 -13.77 -11.50
CA PHE A 92 -13.61 -12.98 -10.39
C PHE A 92 -12.08 -13.12 -10.34
N PHE A 93 -11.42 -12.20 -9.62
CA PHE A 93 -9.98 -12.27 -9.42
C PHE A 93 -9.59 -13.44 -8.51
N TYR A 94 -8.59 -14.24 -8.91
CA TYR A 94 -8.08 -15.33 -8.06
C TYR A 94 -6.57 -15.55 -8.20
N PRO A 95 -5.85 -16.00 -7.16
CA PRO A 95 -4.44 -16.31 -7.27
C PRO A 95 -4.21 -17.66 -7.96
N LYS A 96 -3.24 -17.73 -8.87
CA LYS A 96 -2.80 -19.00 -9.47
C LYS A 96 -1.29 -19.00 -9.70
N LYS A 97 -0.66 -20.14 -9.41
CA LYS A 97 0.74 -20.36 -9.79
C LYS A 97 0.80 -20.91 -11.21
N VAL A 98 1.48 -20.20 -12.11
CA VAL A 98 1.66 -20.56 -13.52
C VAL A 98 3.14 -20.48 -13.86
N ALA A 99 3.70 -21.57 -14.40
CA ALA A 99 5.13 -21.68 -14.72
C ALA A 99 6.07 -21.26 -13.56
N GLY A 100 5.71 -21.65 -12.33
CA GLY A 100 6.50 -21.37 -11.14
C GLY A 100 6.33 -19.96 -10.54
N ARG A 101 5.62 -19.03 -11.21
CA ARG A 101 5.28 -17.70 -10.71
C ARG A 101 3.83 -17.62 -10.24
N TRP A 102 3.59 -16.97 -9.11
CA TRP A 102 2.26 -16.57 -8.70
C TRP A 102 1.78 -15.37 -9.49
N TRP A 103 0.53 -15.44 -9.91
CA TRP A 103 -0.22 -14.37 -10.56
C TRP A 103 -1.54 -14.16 -9.83
N LEU A 104 -2.10 -12.97 -9.95
CA LEU A 104 -3.55 -12.89 -9.98
C LEU A 104 -4.02 -13.31 -11.37
N VAL A 105 -5.23 -13.83 -11.48
CA VAL A 105 -5.93 -14.05 -12.73
C VAL A 105 -7.14 -13.13 -12.72
N ASP A 106 -7.35 -12.38 -13.79
CA ASP A 106 -8.51 -11.50 -13.91
C ASP A 106 -9.81 -12.29 -14.19
N PRO A 107 -10.99 -11.64 -14.09
CA PRO A 107 -12.27 -12.30 -14.34
C PRO A 107 -12.41 -13.02 -15.68
N GLU A 108 -11.66 -12.60 -16.72
CA GLU A 108 -11.65 -13.16 -18.08
C GLU A 108 -10.55 -14.21 -18.29
N GLY A 109 -9.92 -14.66 -17.19
CA GLY A 109 -8.89 -15.69 -17.19
C GLY A 109 -7.49 -15.19 -17.59
N ASN A 110 -7.23 -13.90 -17.70
CA ASN A 110 -5.92 -13.39 -18.12
C ASN A 110 -4.98 -13.20 -16.92
N LEU A 111 -3.69 -13.51 -17.09
CA LEU A 111 -2.73 -13.30 -16.00
C LEU A 111 -2.57 -11.81 -15.68
N PHE A 112 -2.57 -11.46 -14.40
CA PHE A 112 -2.75 -10.09 -13.93
C PHE A 112 -1.78 -9.74 -12.80
N ILE A 113 -1.31 -8.49 -12.82
CA ILE A 113 -0.57 -7.85 -11.73
C ILE A 113 -1.31 -6.58 -11.37
N ASN A 114 -1.70 -6.45 -10.10
CA ASN A 114 -2.42 -5.25 -9.67
C ASN A 114 -1.45 -4.11 -9.34
N ILE A 115 -1.57 -3.00 -10.05
CA ILE A 115 -0.78 -1.77 -9.88
C ILE A 115 -1.75 -0.69 -9.44
N GLY A 116 -1.86 -0.51 -8.12
CA GLY A 116 -2.88 0.34 -7.52
C GLY A 116 -2.37 1.60 -6.85
N VAL A 117 -3.31 2.47 -6.47
CA VAL A 117 -3.05 3.65 -5.64
C VAL A 117 -4.00 3.67 -4.46
N CYS A 118 -3.46 3.79 -3.25
CA CYS A 118 -4.26 3.88 -2.03
C CYS A 118 -4.90 5.25 -1.88
N GLY A 119 -6.00 5.32 -1.13
CA GLY A 119 -6.58 6.59 -0.68
C GLY A 119 -7.16 7.45 -1.80
N VAL A 120 -7.62 6.84 -2.90
CA VAL A 120 -8.33 7.53 -3.99
C VAL A 120 -9.73 7.84 -3.49
N ARG A 121 -9.86 8.95 -2.78
CA ARG A 121 -11.11 9.36 -2.14
C ARG A 121 -11.16 10.85 -1.93
N LYS A 122 -12.38 11.32 -1.65
CA LYS A 122 -12.65 12.67 -1.16
C LYS A 122 -11.91 12.96 0.15
N GLY A 123 -11.61 14.23 0.37
CA GLY A 123 -11.22 14.72 1.69
C GLY A 123 -12.30 14.42 2.74
N ARG A 124 -11.92 14.23 4.01
CA ARG A 124 -12.90 14.00 5.10
C ARG A 124 -13.44 15.29 5.70
N SER A 125 -12.63 16.34 5.70
CA SER A 125 -12.96 17.66 6.25
C SER A 125 -13.38 18.62 5.13
N ARG A 126 -14.07 19.71 5.49
CA ARG A 126 -14.37 20.81 4.57
C ARG A 126 -13.09 21.39 3.94
N ILE A 127 -12.04 21.58 4.76
CA ILE A 127 -10.74 22.11 4.33
C ILE A 127 -10.13 21.23 3.22
N SER A 128 -10.18 19.91 3.40
CA SER A 128 -9.60 18.96 2.45
C SER A 128 -10.51 18.61 1.27
N GLN A 129 -11.78 19.03 1.29
CA GLN A 129 -12.71 18.88 0.16
C GLN A 129 -12.72 20.12 -0.74
N LYS A 130 -12.50 21.32 -0.18
CA LYS A 130 -12.56 22.60 -0.90
C LYS A 130 -11.78 22.59 -2.23
N PRO A 131 -10.51 22.15 -2.32
CA PRO A 131 -9.79 22.16 -3.60
C PRO A 131 -10.39 21.24 -4.67
N ALA A 132 -11.13 20.20 -4.27
CA ALA A 132 -11.80 19.31 -5.21
C ALA A 132 -13.04 19.98 -5.78
N ILE A 133 -13.83 20.60 -4.91
CA ILE A 133 -15.06 21.30 -5.27
C ILE A 133 -14.75 22.46 -6.21
N GLU A 134 -13.72 23.26 -5.89
CA GLU A 134 -13.29 24.38 -6.73
C GLU A 134 -12.78 23.95 -8.11
N LYS A 135 -12.12 22.78 -8.19
CA LYS A 135 -11.52 22.31 -9.45
C LYS A 135 -12.49 21.54 -10.34
N PHE A 136 -13.34 20.69 -9.74
CA PHE A 136 -14.15 19.72 -10.47
C PHE A 136 -15.65 20.01 -10.41
N GLY A 137 -16.13 20.90 -9.53
CA GLY A 137 -17.56 21.18 -9.36
C GLY A 137 -18.35 20.02 -8.73
N THR A 138 -18.32 18.84 -9.33
CA THR A 138 -19.04 17.65 -8.90
C THR A 138 -18.10 16.52 -8.46
N TRP A 139 -18.58 15.65 -7.58
CA TRP A 139 -17.83 14.44 -7.20
C TRP A 139 -17.75 13.42 -8.33
N ARG A 140 -18.63 13.52 -9.32
CA ARG A 140 -18.60 12.70 -10.51
C ARG A 140 -17.41 13.06 -11.40
N GLU A 141 -17.25 14.34 -11.71
CA GLU A 141 -16.11 14.85 -12.47
C GLU A 141 -14.77 14.61 -11.74
N TRP A 142 -14.75 14.70 -10.41
CA TRP A 142 -13.58 14.29 -9.63
C TRP A 142 -13.26 12.80 -9.80
N ALA A 143 -14.27 11.93 -9.77
CA ALA A 143 -14.08 10.49 -9.91
C ALA A 143 -13.56 10.15 -11.32
N ASP A 144 -14.19 10.70 -12.36
CA ASP A 144 -13.78 10.53 -13.76
C ASP A 144 -12.33 11.01 -13.98
N PHE A 145 -12.00 12.23 -13.53
CA PHE A 145 -10.62 12.72 -13.58
C PHE A 145 -9.64 11.79 -12.87
N SER A 146 -10.03 11.24 -11.72
CA SER A 146 -9.15 10.39 -10.91
C SER A 146 -8.89 9.05 -11.57
N THR A 147 -9.93 8.38 -12.08
CA THR A 147 -9.77 7.10 -12.78
C THR A 147 -9.04 7.26 -14.10
N ASP A 148 -9.29 8.33 -14.84
CA ASP A 148 -8.62 8.62 -16.11
C ASP A 148 -7.14 8.92 -15.89
N LEU A 149 -6.81 9.69 -14.85
CA LEU A 149 -5.43 9.95 -14.46
C LEU A 149 -4.69 8.63 -14.14
N LEU A 150 -5.31 7.76 -13.35
CA LEU A 150 -4.72 6.48 -12.98
C LEU A 150 -4.47 5.60 -14.22
N ALA A 151 -5.51 5.39 -15.05
CA ALA A 151 -5.41 4.61 -16.28
C ALA A 151 -4.35 5.18 -17.23
N LYS A 152 -4.33 6.51 -17.42
CA LYS A 152 -3.34 7.20 -18.28
C LYS A 152 -1.90 6.89 -17.89
N TYR A 153 -1.61 6.80 -16.59
CA TYR A 153 -0.27 6.52 -16.06
C TYR A 153 -0.04 5.04 -15.69
N GLY A 154 -0.86 4.14 -16.25
CA GLY A 154 -0.65 2.69 -16.18
C GLY A 154 -1.01 2.05 -14.83
N PHE A 155 -1.71 2.77 -13.95
CA PHE A 155 -2.34 2.16 -12.79
C PHE A 155 -3.63 1.48 -13.23
N ASN A 156 -3.85 0.26 -12.74
CA ASN A 156 -5.01 -0.57 -13.11
C ASN A 156 -5.93 -0.86 -11.94
N GLY A 157 -5.71 -0.23 -10.79
CA GLY A 157 -6.62 -0.36 -9.67
C GLY A 157 -6.50 0.69 -8.58
N THR A 158 -7.40 0.56 -7.61
CA THR A 158 -7.38 1.36 -6.39
C THR A 158 -7.17 0.49 -5.17
N GLY A 159 -6.27 0.95 -4.30
CA GLY A 159 -5.87 0.27 -3.10
C GLY A 159 -6.72 0.65 -1.90
N GLY A 160 -6.24 0.25 -0.72
CA GLY A 160 -6.91 0.53 0.55
C GLY A 160 -7.25 2.01 0.74
N TRP A 161 -8.30 2.26 1.51
CA TRP A 161 -8.80 3.61 1.84
C TRP A 161 -9.39 4.41 0.66
N SER A 162 -9.69 3.77 -0.47
CA SER A 162 -10.33 4.44 -1.62
C SER A 162 -11.86 4.51 -1.45
N ASP A 163 -12.54 5.35 -2.24
CA ASP A 163 -14.00 5.49 -2.24
C ASP A 163 -14.60 4.61 -3.35
N PRO A 164 -15.00 3.36 -3.05
CA PRO A 164 -15.45 2.44 -4.09
C PRO A 164 -16.74 2.91 -4.74
N HIS A 165 -17.62 3.60 -4.01
CA HIS A 165 -18.92 4.00 -4.54
C HIS A 165 -18.78 5.03 -5.67
N LEU A 166 -17.98 6.08 -5.45
CA LEU A 166 -17.74 7.09 -6.49
C LEU A 166 -16.93 6.55 -7.65
N LEU A 167 -15.90 5.74 -7.36
CA LEU A 167 -14.97 5.27 -8.40
C LEU A 167 -15.56 4.20 -9.31
N ARG A 168 -16.44 3.33 -8.78
CA ARG A 168 -17.17 2.36 -9.61
C ARG A 168 -18.19 3.03 -10.52
N ALA A 169 -18.73 4.17 -10.09
CA ALA A 169 -19.63 4.94 -10.92
C ALA A 169 -18.89 5.63 -12.07
N ALA A 170 -17.59 5.93 -11.94
CA ALA A 170 -16.80 6.64 -12.94
C ALA A 170 -16.84 6.01 -14.34
N SER A 171 -16.51 6.79 -15.37
CA SER A 171 -16.68 6.40 -16.78
C SER A 171 -15.70 5.30 -17.17
N HIS A 172 -14.54 5.27 -16.49
CA HIS A 172 -13.51 4.26 -16.63
C HIS A 172 -13.27 3.59 -15.27
N PRO A 173 -14.14 2.67 -14.82
CA PRO A 173 -13.96 1.98 -13.55
C PRO A 173 -12.68 1.14 -13.57
N LEU A 174 -11.99 1.10 -12.42
CA LEU A 174 -10.76 0.33 -12.22
C LEU A 174 -11.01 -0.79 -11.22
N ALA A 175 -10.19 -1.84 -11.27
CA ALA A 175 -10.22 -2.88 -10.25
C ALA A 175 -9.98 -2.26 -8.86
N TYR A 176 -10.65 -2.73 -7.82
CA TYR A 176 -10.60 -2.08 -6.51
C TYR A 176 -10.53 -3.06 -5.35
N THR A 177 -10.10 -2.56 -4.21
CA THR A 177 -10.07 -3.29 -2.94
C THR A 177 -10.91 -2.56 -1.91
N LEU A 178 -11.50 -3.32 -0.98
CA LEU A 178 -12.27 -2.76 0.13
C LEU A 178 -11.47 -2.82 1.42
N SER A 179 -11.50 -1.73 2.19
CA SER A 179 -10.87 -1.65 3.51
C SER A 179 -11.92 -1.74 4.60
N TRP A 180 -11.82 -2.78 5.42
CA TRP A 180 -12.64 -2.96 6.62
C TRP A 180 -11.84 -2.64 7.87
N SER A 181 -12.52 -2.71 9.02
CA SER A 181 -11.89 -2.63 10.32
C SER A 181 -12.60 -3.57 11.28
N PHE A 182 -12.48 -4.87 11.06
CA PHE A 182 -13.12 -5.89 11.89
C PHE A 182 -12.65 -5.78 13.35
N MET A 183 -11.35 -5.90 13.59
CA MET A 183 -10.78 -5.79 14.94
C MET A 183 -10.85 -4.36 15.48
N GLY A 184 -10.58 -3.36 14.63
CA GLY A 184 -10.65 -1.96 15.07
C GLY A 184 -12.05 -1.50 15.49
N SER A 185 -13.08 -1.88 14.73
CA SER A 185 -14.47 -1.55 15.08
C SER A 185 -14.94 -2.32 16.32
N PHE A 186 -14.55 -3.58 16.45
CA PHE A 186 -14.83 -4.37 17.63
C PHE A 186 -14.17 -3.78 18.88
N GLY A 187 -12.86 -3.50 18.81
CA GLY A 187 -12.11 -2.87 19.89
C GLY A 187 -12.73 -1.53 20.31
N LYS A 188 -13.19 -0.73 19.34
CA LYS A 188 -13.91 0.52 19.63
C LYS A 188 -15.23 0.28 20.36
N SER A 189 -16.04 -0.71 19.95
CA SER A 189 -17.28 -1.06 20.66
C SER A 189 -17.04 -1.51 22.11
N LYS A 190 -15.86 -2.05 22.40
CA LYS A 190 -15.43 -2.46 23.75
C LYS A 190 -14.66 -1.38 24.51
N LYS A 191 -14.50 -0.18 23.92
CA LYS A 191 -13.71 0.93 24.47
C LYS A 191 -12.25 0.54 24.76
N LEU A 192 -11.68 -0.34 23.92
CA LEU A 192 -10.32 -0.86 24.04
C LEU A 192 -9.33 -0.24 23.05
N THR A 193 -9.74 0.78 22.30
CA THR A 193 -8.89 1.41 21.28
C THR A 193 -8.50 2.82 21.65
N ARG A 194 -7.28 3.21 21.30
CA ARG A 194 -6.82 4.60 21.25
C ARG A 194 -6.15 4.90 19.91
N GLN A 195 -6.12 6.15 19.49
CA GLN A 195 -5.43 6.53 18.26
C GLN A 195 -3.90 6.50 18.49
N GLU A 196 -3.18 5.79 17.63
CA GLU A 196 -1.71 5.87 17.52
C GLU A 196 -1.36 6.35 16.08
N PRO A 197 -0.17 6.90 15.82
CA PRO A 197 0.16 7.40 14.48
C PRO A 197 0.12 6.29 13.42
N GLY A 198 -0.88 6.33 12.52
CA GLY A 198 -1.03 5.38 11.41
C GLY A 198 -1.87 4.12 11.71
N HIS A 199 -2.14 3.80 12.98
CA HIS A 199 -2.93 2.62 13.36
C HIS A 199 -3.68 2.79 14.70
N LEU A 200 -4.47 1.78 15.08
CA LEU A 200 -5.13 1.76 16.39
C LEU A 200 -4.22 1.09 17.43
N GLY A 201 -4.13 1.71 18.61
CA GLY A 201 -3.50 1.16 19.80
C GLY A 201 -4.52 0.43 20.68
N TYR A 202 -4.03 -0.55 21.45
CA TYR A 202 -4.81 -1.37 22.38
C TYR A 202 -4.08 -1.45 23.73
N PRO A 203 -4.78 -1.69 24.86
CA PRO A 203 -4.15 -2.04 26.14
C PRO A 203 -3.07 -3.10 25.97
N ASP A 204 -1.88 -2.80 26.47
CA ASP A 204 -0.66 -3.61 26.31
C ASP A 204 -0.28 -4.04 24.89
N ARG A 205 -0.89 -3.46 23.85
CA ARG A 205 -0.77 -3.89 22.45
C ARG A 205 -1.33 -5.29 22.20
N CYS A 206 -2.25 -5.77 23.03
CA CYS A 206 -2.98 -7.02 22.83
C CYS A 206 -4.35 -6.74 22.20
N ILE A 207 -4.61 -7.30 21.02
CA ILE A 207 -5.95 -7.24 20.40
C ILE A 207 -6.90 -8.17 21.16
N PRO A 208 -8.19 -7.80 21.35
CA PRO A 208 -9.17 -8.61 22.08
C PRO A 208 -9.72 -9.77 21.21
N VAL A 209 -8.85 -10.51 20.53
CA VAL A 209 -9.23 -11.60 19.61
C VAL A 209 -9.96 -12.76 20.29
N PHE A 210 -9.67 -13.00 21.58
CA PHE A 210 -10.28 -14.07 22.36
C PHE A 210 -11.56 -13.65 23.08
N HIS A 211 -12.04 -12.42 22.87
CA HIS A 211 -13.31 -11.99 23.44
C HIS A 211 -14.47 -12.79 22.77
N PRO A 212 -15.39 -13.39 23.53
CA PRO A 212 -16.43 -14.28 22.99
C PRO A 212 -17.33 -13.60 21.95
N ASP A 213 -17.66 -12.32 22.15
CA ASP A 213 -18.46 -11.55 21.18
C ASP A 213 -17.76 -11.25 19.85
N PHE A 214 -16.45 -11.48 19.71
CA PHE A 214 -15.72 -11.06 18.51
C PHE A 214 -16.21 -11.80 17.26
N GLU A 215 -16.44 -13.11 17.37
CA GLU A 215 -16.91 -13.93 16.25
C GLU A 215 -18.30 -13.51 15.77
N LYS A 216 -19.24 -13.32 16.70
CA LYS A 216 -20.57 -12.79 16.38
C LYS A 216 -20.49 -11.38 15.79
N PHE A 217 -19.64 -10.51 16.33
CA PHE A 217 -19.43 -9.18 15.79
C PHE A 217 -18.94 -9.22 14.34
N CYS A 218 -17.96 -10.09 14.04
CA CYS A 218 -17.44 -10.26 12.69
C CYS A 218 -18.52 -10.73 11.72
N ASP A 219 -19.35 -11.71 12.10
CA ASP A 219 -20.49 -12.15 11.28
C ASP A 219 -21.44 -10.99 10.95
N ASP A 220 -21.87 -10.23 11.97
CA ASP A 220 -22.80 -9.12 11.79
C ASP A 220 -22.18 -7.98 10.96
N TYR A 221 -20.89 -7.69 11.16
CA TYR A 221 -20.16 -6.65 10.42
C TYR A 221 -19.98 -7.04 8.95
N ALA A 222 -19.75 -8.33 8.66
CA ALA A 222 -19.49 -8.83 7.32
C ALA A 222 -20.72 -8.81 6.39
N LYS A 223 -21.95 -8.71 6.93
CA LYS A 223 -23.19 -8.57 6.13
C LYS A 223 -23.13 -7.44 5.10
N ARG A 224 -22.33 -6.39 5.36
CA ARG A 224 -22.14 -5.24 4.46
C ARG A 224 -21.46 -5.60 3.14
N LEU A 225 -20.68 -6.69 3.12
CA LEU A 225 -19.96 -7.15 1.92
C LEU A 225 -20.91 -7.60 0.80
N ALA A 226 -22.12 -8.04 1.16
CA ALA A 226 -23.11 -8.52 0.20
C ALA A 226 -23.49 -7.48 -0.87
N THR A 227 -23.24 -6.19 -0.61
CA THR A 227 -23.51 -5.10 -1.57
C THR A 227 -22.58 -5.09 -2.79
N THR A 228 -21.44 -5.78 -2.73
CA THR A 228 -20.43 -5.83 -3.80
C THR A 228 -20.01 -7.25 -4.17
N LYS A 229 -20.65 -8.28 -3.60
CA LYS A 229 -20.20 -9.68 -3.70
C LYS A 229 -20.19 -10.27 -5.11
N ASP A 230 -20.93 -9.66 -6.03
CA ASP A 230 -21.03 -10.10 -7.43
C ASP A 230 -20.35 -9.13 -8.42
N ASP A 231 -19.60 -8.14 -7.92
CA ASP A 231 -18.91 -7.17 -8.78
C ASP A 231 -17.54 -7.69 -9.25
N PRO A 232 -17.35 -7.97 -10.54
CA PRO A 232 -16.11 -8.57 -11.04
C PRO A 232 -14.90 -7.62 -10.97
N TYR A 233 -15.10 -6.31 -10.72
CA TYR A 233 -13.99 -5.38 -10.52
C TYR A 233 -13.43 -5.40 -9.09
N LEU A 234 -14.12 -6.04 -8.13
CA LEU A 234 -13.60 -6.17 -6.77
C LEU A 234 -12.50 -7.23 -6.75
N ILE A 235 -11.31 -6.85 -6.31
CA ILE A 235 -10.18 -7.78 -6.11
C ILE A 235 -10.36 -8.51 -4.77
N GLY A 236 -10.70 -7.80 -3.70
CA GLY A 236 -10.77 -8.40 -2.38
C GLY A 236 -10.88 -7.42 -1.22
N HIS A 237 -10.83 -8.01 -0.03
CA HIS A 237 -11.11 -7.37 1.25
C HIS A 237 -9.87 -7.35 2.15
N PHE A 238 -9.42 -6.16 2.53
CA PHE A 238 -8.55 -5.99 3.69
C PHE A 238 -9.41 -6.04 4.95
N SER A 239 -9.08 -6.92 5.90
CA SER A 239 -9.87 -7.11 7.13
C SER A 239 -9.65 -5.96 8.13
N ASP A 240 -8.42 -5.47 8.21
CA ASP A 240 -7.98 -4.36 9.06
C ASP A 240 -6.73 -3.70 8.44
N ASN A 241 -6.08 -2.80 9.18
CA ASN A 241 -4.80 -2.21 8.81
C ASN A 241 -3.86 -2.18 10.01
N GLU A 242 -2.65 -2.68 9.82
CA GLU A 242 -1.52 -2.49 10.73
C GLU A 242 -1.84 -2.84 12.20
N LEU A 243 -2.50 -3.97 12.42
CA LEU A 243 -2.78 -4.46 13.78
C LEU A 243 -1.47 -4.55 14.59
N PRO A 244 -1.49 -4.22 15.90
CA PRO A 244 -0.30 -4.26 16.71
C PRO A 244 0.23 -5.69 16.82
N VAL A 245 1.55 -5.83 16.64
CA VAL A 245 2.26 -7.11 16.75
C VAL A 245 3.47 -6.94 17.66
N VAL A 246 3.50 -7.76 18.71
CA VAL A 246 4.54 -7.78 19.72
C VAL A 246 4.96 -9.23 19.97
N SER A 247 6.28 -9.48 20.08
CA SER A 247 6.81 -10.84 20.26
C SER A 247 6.48 -11.41 21.63
N ASP A 248 6.34 -10.56 22.64
CA ASP A 248 5.98 -10.88 24.02
C ASP A 248 4.45 -10.81 24.26
N MET A 249 3.62 -11.11 23.23
CA MET A 249 2.16 -11.04 23.34
C MET A 249 1.61 -11.96 24.44
N LEU A 250 2.23 -13.13 24.66
CA LEU A 250 1.86 -14.04 25.74
C LEU A 250 2.08 -13.39 27.10
N ASP A 251 3.29 -12.87 27.34
CA ASP A 251 3.67 -12.19 28.58
C ASP A 251 2.75 -10.99 28.88
N ARG A 252 2.42 -10.21 27.84
CA ARG A 252 1.49 -9.08 27.94
C ARG A 252 0.07 -9.54 28.25
N SER A 253 -0.41 -10.61 27.62
CA SER A 253 -1.75 -11.15 27.86
C SER A 253 -1.91 -11.63 29.31
N LEU A 254 -0.85 -12.22 29.88
CA LEU A 254 -0.80 -12.65 31.29
C LEU A 254 -0.71 -11.50 32.31
N ARG A 255 -0.58 -10.25 31.84
CA ARG A 255 -0.58 -9.03 32.66
C ARG A 255 -1.81 -8.15 32.45
N LEU A 256 -2.74 -8.55 31.58
CA LEU A 256 -3.95 -7.78 31.33
C LEU A 256 -4.77 -7.63 32.60
N ASP A 257 -5.31 -6.44 32.81
CA ASP A 257 -6.17 -6.10 33.94
C ASP A 257 -7.50 -6.86 33.87
N VAL A 258 -7.62 -7.89 34.71
CA VAL A 258 -8.80 -8.75 34.80
C VAL A 258 -10.02 -8.05 35.42
N SER A 259 -9.83 -6.91 36.08
CA SER A 259 -10.96 -6.09 36.56
C SER A 259 -11.72 -5.43 35.41
N ASN A 260 -11.07 -5.27 34.25
CA ASN A 260 -11.74 -4.87 33.02
C ASN A 260 -12.41 -6.09 32.36
N PRO A 261 -13.74 -6.13 32.27
CA PRO A 261 -14.46 -7.31 31.78
C PRO A 261 -14.20 -7.62 30.30
N ASN A 262 -13.71 -6.66 29.51
CA ASN A 262 -13.36 -6.89 28.11
C ASN A 262 -11.91 -7.36 27.91
N LEU A 263 -11.03 -7.16 28.90
CA LEU A 263 -9.63 -7.60 28.86
C LEU A 263 -9.42 -8.97 29.50
N ARG A 264 -10.26 -9.36 30.46
CA ARG A 264 -10.15 -10.65 31.17
C ARG A 264 -10.01 -11.86 30.25
N TYR A 265 -10.70 -11.87 29.11
CA TYR A 265 -10.69 -13.01 28.18
C TYR A 265 -9.31 -13.25 27.54
N GLY A 266 -8.54 -12.18 27.31
CA GLY A 266 -7.16 -12.29 26.86
C GLY A 266 -6.25 -12.94 27.90
N TYR A 267 -6.42 -12.54 29.17
CA TYR A 267 -5.71 -13.13 30.30
C TYR A 267 -6.08 -14.60 30.51
N GLU A 268 -7.37 -14.90 30.64
CA GLU A 268 -7.89 -16.25 30.89
C GLU A 268 -7.45 -17.23 29.79
N THR A 269 -7.54 -16.82 28.53
CA THR A 269 -7.09 -17.64 27.40
C THR A 269 -5.59 -17.87 27.44
N ALA A 270 -4.78 -16.85 27.74
CA ALA A 270 -3.33 -16.99 27.86
C ALA A 270 -2.93 -17.94 29.00
N ARG A 271 -3.59 -17.84 30.17
CA ARG A 271 -3.41 -18.75 31.31
C ARG A 271 -3.70 -20.19 30.94
N ILE A 272 -4.88 -20.46 30.35
CA ILE A 272 -5.30 -21.81 29.96
C ILE A 272 -4.36 -22.36 28.89
N TRP A 273 -3.99 -21.55 27.90
CA TRP A 273 -3.11 -21.95 26.80
C TRP A 273 -1.72 -22.34 27.31
N LEU A 274 -1.10 -21.50 28.16
CA LEU A 274 0.21 -21.81 28.75
C LEU A 274 0.12 -23.04 29.64
N GLY A 275 -0.95 -23.15 30.43
CA GLY A 275 -1.16 -24.28 31.33
C GLY A 275 -1.24 -25.62 30.62
N LYS A 276 -1.90 -25.68 29.46
CA LYS A 276 -1.96 -26.88 28.60
C LYS A 276 -0.60 -27.25 28.00
N ARG A 277 0.26 -26.27 27.77
CA ARG A 277 1.57 -26.47 27.13
C ARG A 277 2.67 -26.82 28.13
N LYS A 278 2.48 -26.45 29.40
CA LYS A 278 3.45 -26.61 30.49
C LYS A 278 2.78 -27.33 31.66
N SER A 279 2.24 -26.57 32.62
CA SER A 279 1.49 -27.06 33.78
C SER A 279 0.49 -25.99 34.22
N LYS A 280 -0.57 -26.38 34.94
CA LYS A 280 -1.62 -25.46 35.43
C LYS A 280 -1.07 -24.26 36.23
N ASP A 281 0.08 -24.43 36.88
CA ASP A 281 0.71 -23.43 37.74
C ASP A 281 1.76 -22.57 36.98
N ALA A 282 2.09 -22.92 35.74
CA ALA A 282 3.09 -22.22 34.93
C ALA A 282 2.74 -20.73 34.76
N GLY A 283 3.69 -19.84 35.05
CA GLY A 283 3.54 -18.39 35.05
C GLY A 283 4.52 -17.68 34.12
N LEU A 284 4.74 -16.38 34.35
CA LEU A 284 5.62 -15.54 33.51
C LEU A 284 7.06 -16.06 33.46
N THR A 285 7.56 -16.66 34.54
CA THR A 285 8.92 -17.20 34.66
C THR A 285 9.15 -18.46 33.83
N ASP A 286 8.08 -19.16 33.43
CA ASP A 286 8.15 -20.43 32.69
C ASP A 286 8.08 -20.24 31.16
N ILE A 287 7.88 -19.01 30.70
CA ILE A 287 7.70 -18.66 29.29
C ILE A 287 9.03 -18.70 28.56
N THR A 288 9.08 -19.50 27.49
CA THR A 288 10.20 -19.50 26.52
C THR A 288 9.85 -18.70 25.27
N ASP A 289 10.87 -18.38 24.46
CA ASP A 289 10.64 -17.78 23.14
C ASP A 289 9.83 -18.67 22.20
N ALA A 290 9.94 -19.99 22.34
CA ALA A 290 9.08 -20.93 21.59
C ALA A 290 7.61 -20.78 21.99
N ASP A 291 7.31 -20.56 23.28
CA ASP A 291 5.96 -20.33 23.77
C ASP A 291 5.40 -18.99 23.26
N ARG A 292 6.23 -17.94 23.27
CA ARG A 292 5.90 -16.63 22.71
C ARG A 292 5.52 -16.70 21.23
N GLN A 293 6.34 -17.37 20.42
CA GLN A 293 6.08 -17.56 18.98
C GLN A 293 4.82 -18.40 18.74
N ALA A 294 4.61 -19.46 19.53
CA ALA A 294 3.45 -20.33 19.38
C ALA A 294 2.15 -19.61 19.78
N PHE A 295 2.15 -18.83 20.88
CA PHE A 295 0.98 -18.05 21.29
C PHE A 295 0.65 -16.94 20.29
N LEU A 296 1.67 -16.25 19.75
CA LEU A 296 1.47 -15.25 18.71
C LEU A 296 0.84 -15.88 17.46
N GLY A 297 1.31 -17.05 17.04
CA GLY A 297 0.71 -17.82 15.96
C GLY A 297 -0.75 -18.19 16.26
N TYR A 298 -1.04 -18.66 17.48
CA TYR A 298 -2.40 -19.00 17.92
C TYR A 298 -3.37 -17.80 17.92
N ALA A 299 -2.94 -16.64 18.40
CA ALA A 299 -3.74 -15.43 18.40
C ALA A 299 -4.08 -14.97 16.97
N PHE A 300 -3.10 -14.97 16.07
CA PHE A 300 -3.32 -14.60 14.68
C PHE A 300 -4.10 -15.66 13.89
N ASP A 301 -3.90 -16.94 14.16
CA ASP A 301 -4.71 -18.03 13.59
C ASP A 301 -6.19 -17.83 13.93
N THR A 302 -6.49 -17.56 15.21
CA THR A 302 -7.84 -17.25 15.68
C THR A 302 -8.43 -16.03 14.98
N TYR A 303 -7.65 -14.95 14.85
CA TYR A 303 -8.07 -13.74 14.15
C TYR A 303 -8.38 -14.01 12.67
N PHE A 304 -7.48 -14.68 11.98
CA PHE A 304 -7.61 -14.96 10.55
C PHE A 304 -8.79 -15.89 10.27
N ARG A 305 -8.98 -16.94 11.08
CA ARG A 305 -10.13 -17.83 11.01
C ARG A 305 -11.43 -17.04 11.10
N ILE A 306 -11.65 -16.33 12.21
CA ILE A 306 -12.89 -15.61 12.49
C ILE A 306 -13.21 -14.59 11.39
N THR A 307 -12.22 -13.79 10.99
CA THR A 307 -12.45 -12.74 9.98
C THR A 307 -12.65 -13.31 8.58
N THR A 308 -11.91 -14.36 8.21
CA THR A 308 -12.04 -15.00 6.89
C THR A 308 -13.36 -15.77 6.79
N ASP A 309 -13.75 -16.52 7.82
CA ASP A 309 -15.03 -17.23 7.85
C ASP A 309 -16.21 -16.25 7.68
N ALA A 310 -16.16 -15.12 8.39
CA ALA A 310 -17.17 -14.07 8.26
C ALA A 310 -17.19 -13.46 6.84
N VAL A 311 -16.03 -13.16 6.25
CA VAL A 311 -15.95 -12.65 4.87
C VAL A 311 -16.53 -13.68 3.90
N ARG A 312 -16.06 -14.93 3.94
CA ARG A 312 -16.48 -16.01 3.03
C ARG A 312 -17.96 -16.33 3.10
N LYS A 313 -18.59 -16.13 4.26
CA LYS A 313 -20.04 -16.31 4.42
C LYS A 313 -20.87 -15.31 3.62
N TYR A 314 -20.40 -14.07 3.45
CA TYR A 314 -21.14 -13.00 2.76
C TYR A 314 -20.53 -12.59 1.41
N ASP A 315 -19.31 -13.05 1.13
CA ASP A 315 -18.61 -12.91 -0.14
C ASP A 315 -17.65 -14.09 -0.36
N SER A 316 -18.11 -15.10 -1.12
CA SER A 316 -17.32 -16.27 -1.48
C SER A 316 -16.44 -16.06 -2.72
N ASN A 317 -16.65 -14.96 -3.45
CA ASN A 317 -16.06 -14.74 -4.77
C ASN A 317 -14.71 -14.02 -4.68
N HIS A 318 -14.58 -13.07 -3.75
CA HIS A 318 -13.44 -12.17 -3.69
C HIS A 318 -12.36 -12.59 -2.69
N LEU A 319 -11.16 -12.01 -2.85
CA LEU A 319 -9.99 -12.40 -2.07
C LEU A 319 -10.05 -11.92 -0.62
N CYS A 320 -9.65 -12.80 0.30
CA CYS A 320 -9.33 -12.45 1.67
C CYS A 320 -7.86 -12.00 1.75
N LEU A 321 -7.64 -10.69 1.94
CA LEU A 321 -6.31 -10.06 1.87
C LEU A 321 -5.66 -9.81 3.24
N GLY A 322 -6.44 -9.95 4.32
CA GLY A 322 -5.98 -9.81 5.70
C GLY A 322 -5.72 -8.36 6.15
N PRO A 323 -5.01 -8.17 7.28
CA PRO A 323 -4.95 -6.91 8.04
C PRO A 323 -3.81 -5.99 7.62
N ARG A 324 -3.26 -6.17 6.41
CA ARG A 324 -2.13 -5.37 5.88
C ARG A 324 -0.94 -5.38 6.84
N LEU A 325 -0.26 -6.53 6.90
CA LEU A 325 0.86 -6.76 7.82
C LEU A 325 1.95 -5.70 7.64
N HIS A 326 2.57 -5.28 8.74
CA HIS A 326 3.56 -4.19 8.74
C HIS A 326 4.62 -4.33 9.84
N GLY A 327 5.66 -3.51 9.75
CA GLY A 327 6.61 -3.30 10.85
C GLY A 327 7.30 -4.58 11.32
N ARG A 328 7.10 -4.96 12.59
CA ARG A 328 7.71 -6.16 13.19
C ARG A 328 7.09 -7.46 12.68
N SER A 329 5.79 -7.47 12.36
CA SER A 329 5.08 -8.67 11.89
C SER A 329 5.74 -9.30 10.67
N LEU A 330 6.38 -8.48 9.82
CA LEU A 330 7.10 -8.89 8.61
C LEU A 330 8.32 -9.81 8.85
N ARG A 331 8.70 -10.01 10.12
CA ARG A 331 9.79 -10.89 10.55
C ARG A 331 9.30 -12.00 11.49
N MET A 332 7.99 -12.28 11.51
CA MET A 332 7.40 -13.25 12.43
C MET A 332 6.77 -14.41 11.64
N PRO A 333 7.53 -15.50 11.40
CA PRO A 333 7.07 -16.65 10.63
C PRO A 333 5.74 -17.24 11.11
N ALA A 334 5.49 -17.24 12.42
CA ALA A 334 4.26 -17.73 13.01
C ALA A 334 3.00 -17.03 12.45
N ILE A 335 3.08 -15.73 12.17
CA ILE A 335 1.97 -14.96 11.59
C ILE A 335 1.75 -15.35 10.12
N PHE A 336 2.82 -15.55 9.35
CA PHE A 336 2.71 -15.96 7.94
C PHE A 336 2.17 -17.39 7.80
N ARG A 337 2.59 -18.32 8.67
CA ARG A 337 2.01 -19.67 8.73
C ARG A 337 0.53 -19.64 9.08
N ALA A 338 0.12 -18.80 10.04
CA ALA A 338 -1.30 -18.62 10.37
C ALA A 338 -2.07 -18.01 9.19
N ALA A 339 -1.55 -16.93 8.59
CA ALA A 339 -2.15 -16.27 7.44
C ALA A 339 -2.35 -17.22 6.25
N GLY A 340 -1.37 -18.07 5.95
CA GLY A 340 -1.38 -19.00 4.82
C GLY A 340 -2.54 -19.99 4.79
N LYS A 341 -3.09 -20.31 5.97
CA LYS A 341 -4.25 -21.19 6.11
C LYS A 341 -5.56 -20.57 5.62
N TYR A 342 -5.68 -19.25 5.68
CA TYR A 342 -6.95 -18.54 5.53
C TYR A 342 -6.95 -17.50 4.40
N LEU A 343 -5.84 -16.78 4.20
CA LEU A 343 -5.76 -15.72 3.21
C LEU A 343 -5.40 -16.26 1.82
N ASP A 344 -5.98 -15.64 0.79
CA ASP A 344 -5.67 -15.98 -0.61
C ASP A 344 -4.39 -15.29 -1.08
N VAL A 345 -4.21 -14.04 -0.66
CA VAL A 345 -3.04 -13.19 -0.92
C VAL A 345 -2.72 -12.41 0.34
N ILE A 346 -1.47 -12.41 0.77
CA ILE A 346 -1.07 -11.69 1.99
C ILE A 346 -0.78 -10.22 1.67
N ALA A 347 -1.59 -9.30 2.21
CA ALA A 347 -1.34 -7.87 2.12
C ALA A 347 -0.22 -7.42 3.07
N VAL A 348 0.75 -6.65 2.55
CA VAL A 348 1.92 -6.17 3.29
C VAL A 348 2.15 -4.68 3.06
N ASN A 349 2.14 -3.87 4.12
CA ASN A 349 2.65 -2.50 4.09
C ASN A 349 4.16 -2.52 4.31
N TYR A 350 4.94 -2.11 3.31
CA TYR A 350 6.40 -2.25 3.31
C TYR A 350 7.12 -0.90 3.32
N TYR A 351 7.13 -0.28 4.50
CA TYR A 351 7.87 0.94 4.75
C TYR A 351 9.32 0.72 5.16
N GLY A 352 10.10 1.78 4.97
CA GLY A 352 11.44 1.91 5.52
C GLY A 352 12.50 1.00 4.93
N ALA A 353 12.24 0.42 3.76
CA ALA A 353 13.23 -0.20 2.91
C ALA A 353 13.43 0.68 1.66
N TRP A 354 14.66 0.76 1.14
CA TRP A 354 14.93 1.48 -0.12
C TRP A 354 14.50 0.67 -1.34
N GLY A 355 14.66 -0.65 -1.25
CA GLY A 355 14.05 -1.65 -2.13
C GLY A 355 13.63 -2.86 -1.30
N PRO A 356 12.77 -3.73 -1.83
CA PRO A 356 12.30 -4.91 -1.10
C PRO A 356 13.44 -5.91 -0.87
N ASP A 357 13.46 -6.55 0.30
CA ASP A 357 14.47 -7.55 0.65
C ASP A 357 14.10 -8.93 0.05
N LYS A 358 14.97 -9.48 -0.80
CA LYS A 358 14.72 -10.75 -1.52
C LYS A 358 14.50 -11.92 -0.57
N LYS A 359 15.33 -12.05 0.48
CA LYS A 359 15.23 -13.17 1.44
C LYS A 359 13.92 -13.10 2.23
N ARG A 360 13.50 -11.90 2.62
CA ARG A 360 12.26 -11.66 3.34
C ARG A 360 11.03 -11.98 2.49
N MET A 361 11.00 -11.53 1.23
CA MET A 361 9.91 -11.87 0.32
C MET A 361 9.80 -13.38 0.09
N ALA A 362 10.95 -14.06 -0.08
CA ALA A 362 10.98 -15.52 -0.19
C ALA A 362 10.47 -16.20 1.08
N ALA A 363 10.88 -15.71 2.26
CA ALA A 363 10.42 -16.24 3.54
C ALA A 363 8.89 -16.08 3.71
N TRP A 364 8.30 -14.95 3.32
CA TRP A 364 6.83 -14.78 3.38
C TRP A 364 6.09 -15.84 2.57
N ALA A 365 6.53 -16.09 1.34
CA ALA A 365 5.93 -17.08 0.46
C ALA A 365 6.17 -18.52 0.96
N ALA A 366 7.37 -18.82 1.47
CA ALA A 366 7.70 -20.13 2.00
C ALA A 366 6.91 -20.48 3.27
N GLU A 367 6.79 -19.53 4.19
CA GLU A 367 6.08 -19.73 5.46
C GLU A 367 4.56 -19.79 5.29
N SER A 368 4.01 -19.03 4.35
CA SER A 368 2.56 -19.01 4.14
C SER A 368 2.07 -19.99 3.08
N GLY A 369 2.90 -20.39 2.13
CA GLY A 369 2.46 -21.09 0.92
C GLY A 369 1.59 -20.24 -0.01
N ARG A 370 1.48 -18.92 0.22
CA ARG A 370 0.61 -17.99 -0.51
C ARG A 370 1.41 -16.88 -1.20
N PRO A 371 0.88 -16.27 -2.28
CA PRO A 371 1.43 -15.03 -2.81
C PRO A 371 1.21 -13.85 -1.85
N PHE A 372 1.93 -12.76 -2.09
CA PHE A 372 1.75 -11.51 -1.36
C PHE A 372 1.58 -10.32 -2.31
N MET A 373 1.05 -9.22 -1.77
CA MET A 373 0.92 -7.94 -2.44
C MET A 373 1.43 -6.83 -1.53
N ILE A 374 2.22 -5.89 -2.07
CA ILE A 374 2.66 -4.73 -1.28
C ILE A 374 1.58 -3.67 -1.30
N THR A 375 0.90 -3.44 -0.19
CA THR A 375 -0.28 -2.59 -0.18
C THR A 375 -0.04 -1.15 0.27
N GLU A 376 1.21 -0.82 0.60
CA GLU A 376 1.62 0.53 1.01
C GLU A 376 3.15 0.66 0.94
N PHE A 377 3.64 1.60 0.13
CA PHE A 377 5.02 2.08 0.07
C PHE A 377 5.04 3.46 -0.59
N TYR A 378 5.97 4.34 -0.22
CA TYR A 378 6.19 5.64 -0.86
C TYR A 378 7.50 6.31 -0.44
N ALA A 379 7.86 7.35 -1.20
CA ALA A 379 8.83 8.38 -0.85
C ALA A 379 8.20 9.77 -1.01
N LYS A 380 8.73 10.74 -0.27
CA LYS A 380 8.33 12.15 -0.19
C LYS A 380 9.37 13.02 -0.89
N GLY A 381 8.94 13.96 -1.71
CA GLY A 381 9.81 14.92 -2.40
C GLY A 381 10.00 16.17 -1.56
N HIS A 382 11.25 16.53 -1.29
CA HIS A 382 11.59 17.76 -0.56
C HIS A 382 11.24 19.01 -1.36
N ASP A 383 11.35 18.95 -2.69
CA ASP A 383 10.95 19.99 -3.65
C ASP A 383 9.43 20.27 -3.70
N SER A 384 8.61 19.50 -2.98
CA SER A 384 7.16 19.74 -2.88
C SER A 384 6.78 21.01 -2.12
N GLY A 385 7.67 21.57 -1.31
CA GLY A 385 7.40 22.68 -0.39
C GLY A 385 6.62 22.27 0.87
N LEU A 386 6.30 20.98 1.04
CA LEU A 386 5.63 20.47 2.24
C LEU A 386 6.63 20.20 3.37
N PRO A 387 6.22 20.34 4.65
CA PRO A 387 7.10 20.09 5.79
C PRO A 387 7.68 18.68 5.82
N ASN A 388 6.93 17.66 5.37
CA ASN A 388 7.37 16.27 5.29
C ASN A 388 7.82 15.64 6.63
N VAL A 389 7.31 16.14 7.76
CA VAL A 389 7.66 15.63 9.10
C VAL A 389 6.96 14.30 9.37
N SER A 390 5.68 14.19 9.03
CA SER A 390 4.88 12.98 9.26
C SER A 390 5.19 11.85 8.27
N GLY A 391 4.68 10.65 8.58
CA GLY A 391 4.84 9.46 7.73
C GLY A 391 6.20 8.76 7.82
N ALA A 392 6.22 7.53 7.30
CA ALA A 392 7.34 6.59 7.35
C ALA A 392 8.13 6.48 6.03
N GLY A 393 7.62 7.05 4.94
CA GLY A 393 8.31 7.05 3.65
C GLY A 393 9.62 7.85 3.69
N TRP A 394 10.56 7.49 2.83
CA TRP A 394 11.81 8.21 2.68
C TRP A 394 11.57 9.66 2.24
N LEU A 395 12.46 10.56 2.64
CA LEU A 395 12.55 11.89 2.06
C LEU A 395 13.66 11.86 0.99
N VAL A 396 13.34 12.31 -0.21
CA VAL A 396 14.24 12.44 -1.37
C VAL A 396 14.23 13.89 -1.84
N HIS A 397 15.20 14.33 -2.66
CA HIS A 397 15.26 15.73 -3.08
C HIS A 397 14.11 16.11 -4.00
N THR A 398 13.87 15.30 -5.04
CA THR A 398 13.00 15.70 -6.15
C THR A 398 11.85 14.75 -6.42
N GLN A 399 10.86 15.24 -7.16
CA GLN A 399 9.80 14.42 -7.73
C GLN A 399 10.32 13.31 -8.66
N THR A 400 11.44 13.55 -9.36
CA THR A 400 12.11 12.53 -10.19
C THR A 400 12.73 11.44 -9.31
N ASP A 401 13.34 11.80 -8.18
CA ASP A 401 13.89 10.83 -7.22
C ASP A 401 12.80 9.92 -6.63
N ARG A 402 11.59 10.47 -6.39
CA ARG A 402 10.44 9.65 -5.96
C ARG A 402 10.07 8.60 -7.02
N ALA A 403 10.20 8.98 -8.29
CA ALA A 403 9.96 8.09 -9.42
C ALA A 403 11.04 7.00 -9.54
N TRP A 404 12.31 7.34 -9.30
CA TRP A 404 13.39 6.36 -9.25
C TRP A 404 13.26 5.42 -8.04
N PHE A 405 12.83 5.93 -6.88
CA PHE A 405 12.44 5.08 -5.75
C PHE A 405 11.33 4.10 -6.15
N TYR A 406 10.27 4.58 -6.82
CA TYR A 406 9.19 3.72 -7.30
C TYR A 406 9.73 2.61 -8.19
N GLN A 407 10.52 2.95 -9.21
CA GLN A 407 11.07 1.96 -10.13
C GLN A 407 11.99 0.96 -9.43
N ASN A 408 12.91 1.44 -8.60
CA ASN A 408 13.81 0.57 -7.84
C ASN A 408 13.05 -0.45 -6.99
N PHE A 409 12.00 0.03 -6.31
CA PHE A 409 11.20 -0.81 -5.44
C PHE A 409 10.41 -1.85 -6.24
N THR A 410 9.69 -1.43 -7.29
CA THR A 410 8.83 -2.32 -8.08
C THR A 410 9.61 -3.28 -8.97
N ILE A 411 10.79 -2.90 -9.48
CA ILE A 411 11.72 -3.84 -10.11
C ILE A 411 12.08 -4.97 -9.14
N GLY A 412 12.41 -4.64 -7.89
CA GLY A 412 12.67 -5.66 -6.86
C GLY A 412 11.46 -6.55 -6.55
N LEU A 413 10.24 -6.01 -6.66
CA LEU A 413 9.01 -6.80 -6.51
C LEU A 413 8.79 -7.74 -7.69
N LEU A 414 9.05 -7.29 -8.93
CA LEU A 414 8.87 -8.09 -10.14
C LEU A 414 9.88 -9.26 -10.22
N GLU A 415 11.08 -9.10 -9.65
CA GLU A 415 12.05 -10.21 -9.48
C GLU A 415 11.50 -11.32 -8.55
N SER A 416 10.57 -11.00 -7.65
CA SER A 416 9.91 -12.01 -6.82
C SER A 416 8.84 -12.73 -7.63
N LYS A 417 8.98 -14.05 -7.78
CA LYS A 417 7.95 -14.93 -8.36
C LYS A 417 6.70 -15.09 -7.47
N SER A 418 6.64 -14.44 -6.31
CA SER A 418 5.52 -14.53 -5.35
C SER A 418 4.78 -13.21 -5.12
N CYS A 419 5.25 -12.11 -5.70
CA CYS A 419 4.56 -10.81 -5.61
C CYS A 419 3.54 -10.70 -6.75
N VAL A 420 2.27 -10.43 -6.41
CA VAL A 420 1.16 -10.34 -7.38
C VAL A 420 0.64 -8.91 -7.59
N GLY A 421 1.33 -7.92 -7.05
CA GLY A 421 0.99 -6.51 -7.23
C GLY A 421 1.52 -5.59 -6.15
N TRP A 422 1.23 -4.31 -6.31
CA TRP A 422 1.55 -3.28 -5.33
C TRP A 422 0.63 -2.06 -5.40
N HIS A 423 0.50 -1.35 -4.29
CA HIS A 423 -0.23 -0.10 -4.17
C HIS A 423 0.68 1.04 -3.68
N TRP A 424 0.78 2.11 -4.46
CA TRP A 424 1.44 3.34 -4.01
C TRP A 424 0.58 4.03 -2.94
N PHE A 425 1.22 4.46 -1.84
CA PHE A 425 0.55 5.26 -0.82
C PHE A 425 0.99 6.72 -0.89
N LYS A 426 0.22 7.60 -1.51
CA LYS A 426 -1.21 7.47 -1.87
C LYS A 426 -1.61 8.40 -3.01
N TYR A 427 -2.90 8.50 -3.27
CA TYR A 427 -3.47 9.33 -4.32
C TYR A 427 -3.10 10.82 -4.16
N ARG A 428 -3.43 11.41 -3.01
CA ARG A 428 -3.30 12.85 -2.75
C ARG A 428 -2.36 13.15 -1.60
N ASP A 429 -1.62 14.25 -1.68
CA ASP A 429 -0.85 14.76 -0.54
C ASP A 429 -1.71 15.04 0.69
N ASN A 430 -1.03 15.20 1.82
CA ASN A 430 -1.65 15.76 3.00
C ASN A 430 -1.83 17.28 2.83
N ASN A 431 -2.87 17.82 3.49
CA ASN A 431 -3.11 19.25 3.55
C ASN A 431 -2.68 19.73 4.94
N PRO A 432 -1.56 20.47 5.08
CA PRO A 432 -1.07 20.93 6.38
C PRO A 432 -2.06 21.79 7.16
N GLN A 433 -2.99 22.46 6.46
CA GLN A 433 -4.04 23.26 7.09
C GLN A 433 -5.18 22.41 7.67
N ASP A 434 -5.27 21.11 7.33
CA ASP A 434 -6.27 20.21 7.87
C ASP A 434 -5.78 19.50 9.14
N LEU A 435 -6.02 20.14 10.29
CA LEU A 435 -5.60 19.65 11.59
C LEU A 435 -6.47 18.51 12.15
N SER A 436 -7.54 18.11 11.44
CA SER A 436 -8.42 17.00 11.85
C SER A 436 -7.91 15.63 11.39
N THR A 437 -6.85 15.61 10.59
CA THR A 437 -6.26 14.39 10.03
C THR A 437 -5.46 13.62 11.08
N ASP A 438 -5.40 12.29 10.89
CA ASP A 438 -4.49 11.41 11.62
C ASP A 438 -3.06 12.02 11.64
N PRO A 439 -2.33 11.97 12.76
CA PRO A 439 -1.01 12.58 12.89
C PRO A 439 -0.01 12.14 11.82
N SER A 440 -0.10 10.88 11.36
CA SER A 440 0.78 10.39 10.30
C SER A 440 0.48 11.01 8.93
N ASN A 441 -0.68 11.66 8.76
CA ASN A 441 -1.21 12.20 7.51
C ASN A 441 -1.38 13.72 7.56
N ARG A 442 -0.51 14.43 8.28
CA ARG A 442 -0.63 15.86 8.52
C ARG A 442 -0.06 16.72 7.40
N ASP A 443 1.17 16.46 6.95
CA ASP A 443 1.98 17.51 6.31
C ASP A 443 2.96 16.99 5.25
N SER A 444 2.69 15.82 4.66
CA SER A 444 3.66 15.12 3.82
C SER A 444 3.23 14.94 2.36
N ASN A 445 4.25 14.96 1.50
CA ASN A 445 4.19 14.76 0.06
C ASN A 445 4.10 13.26 -0.30
N LYS A 446 2.95 12.63 0.00
CA LYS A 446 2.71 11.21 -0.26
C LYS A 446 2.00 10.94 -1.59
N GLY A 447 1.33 11.94 -2.11
CA GLY A 447 0.41 11.93 -3.24
C GLY A 447 1.08 11.75 -4.59
N ILE A 448 0.37 11.10 -5.52
CA ILE A 448 0.63 11.26 -6.96
C ILE A 448 0.08 12.60 -7.49
N VAL A 449 -0.85 13.21 -6.75
CA VAL A 449 -1.30 14.59 -6.91
C VAL A 449 -1.09 15.39 -5.63
N SER A 450 -0.87 16.70 -5.74
CA SER A 450 -0.84 17.61 -4.59
C SER A 450 -2.20 17.67 -3.88
N TYR A 451 -2.28 18.29 -2.70
CA TYR A 451 -3.56 18.45 -2.00
C TYR A 451 -4.56 19.37 -2.75
N GLN A 452 -4.10 20.06 -3.79
CA GLN A 452 -4.88 20.85 -4.76
C GLN A 452 -5.12 20.11 -6.08
N TYR A 453 -4.88 18.80 -6.13
CA TYR A 453 -5.08 17.97 -7.32
C TYR A 453 -4.21 18.36 -8.52
N LYS A 454 -3.03 18.94 -8.29
CA LYS A 454 -2.01 19.13 -9.34
C LYS A 454 -1.20 17.82 -9.48
N PRO A 455 -1.20 17.16 -10.66
CA PRO A 455 -0.41 15.95 -10.86
C PRO A 455 1.10 16.22 -10.80
N TYR A 456 1.85 15.33 -10.14
CA TYR A 456 3.31 15.36 -10.15
C TYR A 456 3.86 14.70 -11.41
N LEU A 457 3.85 15.43 -12.54
CA LEU A 457 4.14 14.89 -13.87
C LEU A 457 5.51 14.24 -14.01
N ALA A 458 6.56 14.84 -13.44
CA ALA A 458 7.91 14.27 -13.47
C ALA A 458 7.96 12.85 -12.84
N MET A 459 7.17 12.63 -11.79
CA MET A 459 7.05 11.32 -11.15
C MET A 459 6.16 10.38 -11.98
N LEU A 460 4.97 10.83 -12.36
CA LEU A 460 3.96 10.04 -13.05
C LEU A 460 4.44 9.52 -14.41
N GLN A 461 5.20 10.32 -15.16
CA GLN A 461 5.76 9.91 -16.46
C GLN A 461 6.74 8.73 -16.32
N GLN A 462 7.57 8.71 -15.27
CA GLN A 462 8.51 7.61 -15.03
C GLN A 462 7.82 6.38 -14.44
N MET A 463 6.80 6.56 -13.59
CA MET A 463 5.95 5.46 -13.13
C MET A 463 5.27 4.77 -14.32
N LYS A 464 4.72 5.56 -15.25
CA LYS A 464 4.06 5.05 -16.45
C LYS A 464 4.96 4.14 -17.28
N LYS A 465 6.20 4.54 -17.55
CA LYS A 465 7.15 3.71 -18.33
C LYS A 465 7.24 2.28 -17.76
N LEU A 466 7.40 2.16 -16.44
CA LEU A 466 7.46 0.85 -15.79
C LEU A 466 6.11 0.13 -15.78
N ASN A 467 5.03 0.86 -15.49
CA ASN A 467 3.70 0.28 -15.42
C ASN A 467 3.22 -0.28 -16.77
N ASP A 468 3.53 0.42 -17.87
CA ASP A 468 3.23 -0.04 -19.24
C ASP A 468 4.01 -1.31 -19.59
N ASP A 469 5.24 -1.45 -19.06
CA ASP A 469 6.16 -2.56 -19.31
C ASP A 469 6.11 -3.68 -18.26
N VAL A 470 5.12 -3.70 -17.36
CA VAL A 470 5.07 -4.69 -16.25
C VAL A 470 5.16 -6.15 -16.74
N TYR A 471 4.45 -6.49 -17.81
CA TYR A 471 4.44 -7.86 -18.34
C TYR A 471 5.71 -8.21 -19.14
N PRO A 472 6.22 -7.35 -20.05
CA PRO A 472 7.56 -7.54 -20.63
C PRO A 472 8.67 -7.67 -19.58
N LEU A 473 8.63 -6.89 -18.51
CA LEU A 473 9.60 -6.98 -17.41
C LEU A 473 9.55 -8.32 -16.69
N ILE A 474 8.35 -8.85 -16.43
CA ILE A 474 8.21 -10.18 -15.84
C ILE A 474 8.79 -11.24 -16.77
N ASP A 475 8.47 -11.19 -18.07
CA ASP A 475 9.04 -12.13 -19.05
C ASP A 475 10.58 -12.05 -19.06
N TYR A 476 11.14 -10.85 -18.99
CA TYR A 476 12.58 -10.61 -18.89
C TYR A 476 13.19 -11.26 -17.64
N PHE A 477 12.63 -11.03 -16.44
CA PHE A 477 13.16 -11.61 -15.20
C PHE A 477 12.96 -13.12 -15.11
N ASP A 478 11.86 -13.65 -15.65
CA ASP A 478 11.56 -15.09 -15.56
C ASP A 478 12.34 -15.93 -16.57
N SER A 479 12.93 -15.30 -17.60
CA SER A 479 13.79 -15.96 -18.60
C SER A 479 15.24 -16.16 -18.16
N ARG A 480 15.63 -15.56 -17.03
CA ARG A 480 17.01 -15.53 -16.53
C ARG A 480 17.25 -16.49 -15.37
#